data_AF-A0A3L6QHD5-F1
#
_entry.id   AF-A0A3L6QHD5-F1
#
_cell.length_a   1.000
_cell.length_b   1.000
_cell.length_c   1.000
_cell.angle_alpha   90.00
_cell.angle_beta   90.00
_cell.angle_gamma   90.00
#
_symmetry.space_group_name_H-M   'P 1'
#
loop_
_entity.id
_entity.type
_entity.pdbx_description
1 polymer ?
#
loop_
_entity_poly.entity_id
_entity_poly.type
_entity_poly.pdbx_seq_one_letter_code
_entity_poly.pdbx_strand_id
1 'polypeptide(L)'
;MPNLETLTLYSDAEVRSEGMERISLLEEPSNLRKMSDHRHKKLKRVHMTNFSSVKTLVELTCHILDSTTSLECLTLDTTHGIA
;
A
#
# COMPACT_ATOMS: atom_id res chain seq x y z
N MET A 1 -11.21 -13.33 1.79
CA MET A 1 -10.79 -14.37 0.82
C MET A 1 -9.79 -15.31 1.50
N PRO A 2 -10.18 -16.53 1.89
CA PRO A 2 -9.34 -17.35 2.80
C PRO A 2 -8.11 -18.02 2.16
N ASN A 3 -7.94 -17.99 0.84
CA ASN A 3 -6.86 -18.69 0.12
C ASN A 3 -6.07 -17.81 -0.86
N LEU A 4 -6.12 -16.48 -0.70
CA LEU A 4 -5.41 -15.59 -1.62
C LEU A 4 -3.90 -15.66 -1.36
N GLU A 5 -3.13 -16.14 -2.35
CA GLU A 5 -1.66 -16.19 -2.28
C GLU A 5 -0.97 -14.98 -2.92
N THR A 6 -1.62 -14.35 -3.89
CA THR A 6 -1.10 -13.18 -4.59
C THR A 6 -2.15 -12.09 -4.62
N LEU A 7 -1.78 -10.89 -4.18
CA LEU A 7 -2.61 -9.69 -4.23
C LEU A 7 -1.94 -8.66 -5.14
N THR A 8 -2.71 -8.08 -6.05
CA THR A 8 -2.22 -7.03 -6.93
C THR A 8 -3.12 -5.81 -6.79
N LEU A 9 -2.52 -4.67 -6.47
CA LEU A 9 -3.19 -3.39 -6.29
C LEU A 9 -2.67 -2.40 -7.33
N TYR A 10 -3.59 -1.83 -8.10
CA TYR A 10 -3.30 -0.77 -9.06
C TYR A 10 -4.10 0.46 -8.64
N SER A 11 -3.46 1.62 -8.62
CA SER A 11 -4.17 2.90 -8.56
C SER A 11 -4.38 3.41 -9.98
N ASP A 12 -5.59 3.85 -10.29
CA ASP A 12 -5.86 4.60 -11.52
C ASP A 12 -5.28 6.01 -11.38
N ALA A 13 -4.68 6.53 -12.44
CA ALA A 13 -3.80 7.71 -12.38
C ALA A 13 -4.57 9.05 -12.30
N GLU A 14 -5.90 9.05 -12.20
CA GLU A 14 -6.70 10.28 -12.33
C GLU A 14 -7.48 10.67 -11.07
N VAL A 15 -6.78 10.92 -9.97
CA VAL A 15 -7.26 11.93 -9.01
C VAL A 15 -6.21 13.01 -8.90
N ARG A 16 -6.33 14.03 -9.77
CA ARG A 16 -5.67 15.32 -9.59
C ARG A 16 -6.22 15.96 -8.32
N SER A 17 -5.75 15.53 -7.17
CA SER A 17 -5.95 16.28 -5.95
C SER A 17 -5.03 17.49 -6.03
N GLU A 18 -5.59 18.64 -6.42
CA GLU A 18 -4.89 19.94 -6.48
C GLU A 18 -4.36 20.42 -5.12
N GLY A 19 -4.54 19.61 -4.07
CA GLY A 19 -3.90 19.76 -2.78
C GLY A 19 -3.25 18.45 -2.35
N MET A 20 -2.27 17.95 -3.11
CA MET A 20 -1.32 16.98 -2.56
C MET A 20 -0.53 17.70 -1.46
N GLU A 21 -1.12 17.81 -0.28
CA GLU A 21 -0.40 18.17 0.94
C GLU A 21 0.81 17.25 0.95
N ARG A 22 2.01 17.84 0.90
CA ARG A 22 3.22 17.10 1.20
C ARG A 22 3.11 16.74 2.67
N ILE A 23 2.45 15.63 2.95
CA ILE A 23 2.30 15.13 4.29
C ILE A 23 3.72 14.75 4.68
N SER A 24 4.34 15.58 5.52
CA SER A 24 5.62 15.28 6.15
C SER A 24 5.39 14.08 7.05
N LEU A 25 5.53 12.88 6.49
CA LEU A 25 5.45 11.61 7.23
C LEU A 25 6.46 11.55 8.40
N LEU A 26 7.46 12.42 8.36
CA LEU A 26 8.48 12.60 9.39
C LEU A 26 7.93 13.29 10.65
N GLU A 27 6.93 14.17 10.54
CA GLU A 27 6.40 14.93 11.69
C GLU A 27 5.20 14.25 12.35
N GLU A 28 4.40 13.46 11.62
CA GLU A 28 3.14 12.91 12.17
C GLU A 28 2.80 11.48 11.70
N PRO A 29 3.58 10.45 12.10
CA PRO A 29 3.26 9.05 11.81
C PRO A 29 1.94 8.58 12.47
N SER A 30 1.44 9.30 13.47
CA SER A 30 0.17 9.03 14.16
C SER A 30 -1.07 9.20 13.28
N ASN A 31 -0.97 9.95 12.17
CA ASN A 31 -2.08 10.23 11.25
C ASN A 31 -2.26 9.16 10.15
N LEU A 32 -1.53 8.05 10.24
CA LEU A 32 -1.69 6.90 9.35
C LEU A 32 -2.94 6.10 9.74
N ARG A 33 -3.85 5.90 8.79
CA ARG A 33 -5.06 5.10 9.02
C ARG A 33 -4.65 3.65 9.31
N LYS A 34 -5.07 3.13 10.46
CA LYS A 34 -5.01 1.69 10.77
C LYS A 34 -6.22 0.99 10.16
N MET A 35 -5.98 -0.05 9.35
CA MET A 35 -7.04 -0.95 8.88
C MET A 35 -7.17 -2.16 9.84
N SER A 36 -8.35 -2.78 9.87
CA SER A 36 -8.71 -3.82 10.83
C SER A 36 -7.81 -5.07 10.77
N ASP A 37 -7.64 -5.73 11.92
CA ASP A 37 -6.71 -6.86 12.17
C ASP A 37 -7.10 -8.19 11.50
N HIS A 38 -7.40 -8.18 10.20
CA HIS A 38 -7.67 -9.42 9.47
C HIS A 38 -6.35 -10.10 9.08
N ARG A 39 -6.04 -11.24 9.69
CA ARG A 39 -4.81 -11.98 9.39
C ARG A 39 -4.91 -12.77 8.08
N HIS A 40 -4.10 -12.40 7.09
CA HIS A 40 -3.99 -13.06 5.79
C HIS A 40 -2.91 -14.16 5.81
N LYS A 41 -3.25 -15.33 6.38
CA LYS A 41 -2.29 -16.42 6.66
C LYS A 41 -1.67 -17.12 5.43
N LYS A 42 -2.17 -16.86 4.23
CA LYS A 42 -1.74 -17.52 3.00
C LYS A 42 -1.21 -16.55 1.94
N LEU A 43 -1.27 -15.25 2.21
CA LEU A 43 -0.81 -14.25 1.27
C LEU A 43 0.72 -14.26 1.24
N LYS A 44 1.29 -14.48 0.07
CA LYS A 44 2.73 -14.65 -0.13
C LYS A 44 3.33 -13.52 -0.94
N ARG A 45 2.61 -13.04 -1.94
CA ARG A 45 3.12 -12.03 -2.88
C ARG A 45 2.16 -10.87 -2.95
N VAL A 46 2.68 -9.66 -2.84
CA VAL A 46 1.91 -8.43 -3.06
C VAL A 46 2.62 -7.56 -4.08
N HIS A 47 1.87 -7.08 -5.07
CA HIS A 47 2.35 -6.16 -6.09
C HIS A 47 1.50 -4.88 -6.04
N MET A 48 2.15 -3.75 -5.85
CA MET A 48 1.50 -2.44 -5.79
C MET A 48 2.14 -1.53 -6.83
N THR A 49 1.34 -0.97 -7.72
CA THR A 49 1.83 -0.16 -8.84
C THR A 49 0.93 1.07 -9.06
N ASN A 50 1.46 2.13 -9.66
CA ASN A 50 0.76 3.36 -10.06
C ASN A 50 0.20 4.22 -8.90
N PHE A 51 0.68 4.04 -7.67
CA PHE A 51 0.26 4.89 -6.54
C PHE A 51 0.98 6.25 -6.57
N SER A 52 0.22 7.34 -6.68
CA SER A 52 0.76 8.71 -6.61
C SER A 52 0.95 9.19 -5.17
N SER A 53 0.04 8.80 -4.26
CA SER A 53 0.09 9.18 -2.85
C SER A 53 1.09 8.33 -2.06
N VAL A 54 2.18 8.95 -1.62
CA VAL A 54 3.17 8.32 -0.71
C VAL A 54 2.52 7.90 0.60
N LYS A 55 1.60 8.71 1.14
CA LYS A 55 0.87 8.38 2.37
C LYS A 55 0.12 7.06 2.22
N THR A 56 -0.65 6.93 1.15
CA THR A 56 -1.44 5.73 0.88
C THR A 56 -0.56 4.51 0.66
N LEU A 57 0.57 4.67 -0.05
CA LEU A 57 1.54 3.60 -0.25
C LEU A 57 2.09 3.08 1.09
N VAL A 58 2.47 3.99 1.99
CA VAL A 58 2.99 3.65 3.32
C VAL A 58 1.91 3.00 4.19
N GLU A 59 0.70 3.55 4.24
CA GLU A 59 -0.43 2.98 5.00
C GLU A 59 -0.73 1.55 4.57
N LEU A 60 -0.81 1.30 3.25
CA LEU A 60 -1.07 -0.02 2.70
C LEU A 60 0.09 -0.98 2.99
N THR A 61 1.32 -0.52 2.82
CA THR A 61 2.51 -1.35 3.07
C THR A 61 2.57 -1.79 4.53
N CYS A 62 2.43 -0.87 5.48
CA CYS A 62 2.41 -1.20 6.91
C CYS A 62 1.27 -2.18 7.22
N HIS A 63 0.08 -1.95 6.67
CA HIS A 63 -1.05 -2.84 6.90
C HIS A 63 -0.81 -4.25 6.35
N ILE A 64 -0.22 -4.39 5.16
CA ILE A 64 0.12 -5.71 4.59
C ILE A 64 1.08 -6.45 5.50
N LEU A 65 2.11 -5.75 6.00
CA LEU A 65 3.11 -6.34 6.91
C LEU A 65 2.49 -6.77 8.25
N ASP A 66 1.61 -5.95 8.83
CA ASP A 66 0.94 -6.27 10.09
C ASP A 66 -0.08 -7.43 9.92
N SER A 67 -0.77 -7.47 8.79
CA SER A 67 -1.84 -8.44 8.53
C SER A 67 -1.34 -9.78 7.98
N THR A 68 -0.12 -9.86 7.44
CA THR A 68 0.35 -11.01 6.66
C THR A 68 1.58 -11.67 7.27
N THR A 69 1.41 -12.85 7.86
CA THR A 69 2.54 -13.59 8.46
C THR A 69 3.27 -14.52 7.48
N SER A 70 2.73 -14.73 6.29
CA SER A 70 3.29 -15.63 5.26
C SER A 70 3.91 -14.88 4.08
N LEU A 71 4.14 -13.57 4.21
CA LEU A 71 4.60 -12.73 3.12
C LEU A 71 6.02 -13.12 2.73
N GLU A 72 6.21 -13.51 1.47
CA GLU A 72 7.49 -13.88 0.89
C GLU A 72 8.06 -12.73 0.02
N CYS A 73 7.18 -11.95 -0.62
CA CYS A 73 7.58 -10.85 -1.51
C CYS A 73 6.58 -9.69 -1.49
N LEU A 74 7.10 -8.47 -1.42
CA LEU A 74 6.36 -7.22 -1.58
C LEU A 74 7.07 -6.37 -2.65
N THR A 75 6.38 -6.11 -3.75
CA THR A 75 6.85 -5.26 -4.84
C THR A 75 6.09 -3.93 -4.81
N LEU A 76 6.82 -2.83 -4.66
CA LEU A 76 6.29 -1.47 -4.71
C LEU A 76 6.86 -0.78 -5.96
N ASP A 77 6.01 -0.57 -6.95
CA ASP A 77 6.32 0.19 -8.15
C ASP A 77 5.74 1.60 -8.03
N THR A 78 6.65 2.56 -7.86
CA THR A 78 6.34 4.00 -7.76
C THR A 78 6.67 4.74 -9.05
N THR A 79 7.01 4.02 -10.12
CA THR A 79 7.24 4.63 -11.42
C THR A 79 5.90 5.19 -11.91
N HIS A 80 5.84 6.52 -12.05
CA HIS A 80 4.65 7.23 -12.50
C HIS A 80 4.48 7.06 -14.01
N GLY A 81 4.27 5.84 -14.50
CA GLY A 81 4.01 5.58 -15.93
C GLY A 81 4.97 6.29 -16.88
N ILE A 82 6.24 6.52 -16.49
CA ILE A 82 7.23 7.15 -17.36
C ILE A 82 7.76 6.02 -18.24
N ALA A 83 7.12 5.86 -19.40
CA ALA A 83 7.70 5.19 -20.55
C ALA A 83 8.61 6.16 -21.31
#